data_AF-A0AAN8X6L0-F1
#
_entry.id   AF-A0AAN8X6L0-F1
#
_cell.length_a   1.000
_cell.length_b   1.000
_cell.length_c   1.000
_cell.angle_alpha   90.00
_cell.angle_beta   90.00
_cell.angle_gamma   90.00
#
_symmetry.space_group_name_H-M   'P 1'
#
loop_
_entity.id
_entity.type
_entity.pdbx_description
1 polymer ?
#
loop_
_entity_poly.entity_id
_entity_poly.type
_entity_poly.pdbx_seq_one_letter_code
_entity_poly.pdbx_strand_id
1 'polypeptide(L)'
;MCSVLPQVIRAEKNSLNNRFLPYSEIDTEAVLSVDDDAHLRHDEIVFGFRVWRDERDRVVGFPGRYHAWDLNYGGWLYNSNYSCELSMVLTGAAFFHKYYASIYSHVMPQAIRDKVDEYMNCEDIAMNFLVSHITRKPPVKVTSRWTFRCPGCPVSLSEDDSHFTERHSCINFFTQVYGYNPLLNTQYRVDSVLFKTRLPHDKQKCFKFI
;
A
#
# COMPACT_ATOMS: atom_id res chain seq x y z
N MET A 1 -27.09 -14.64 -6.66
CA MET A 1 -25.90 -14.45 -5.80
C MET A 1 -24.81 -15.34 -6.35
N CYS A 2 -23.71 -14.80 -6.88
CA CYS A 2 -22.54 -15.61 -7.17
C CYS A 2 -21.79 -15.80 -5.86
N SER A 3 -21.94 -16.95 -5.21
CA SER A 3 -21.12 -17.34 -4.07
C SER A 3 -19.76 -17.79 -4.60
N VAL A 4 -18.77 -16.90 -4.57
CA VAL A 4 -17.38 -17.29 -4.78
C VAL A 4 -16.89 -17.85 -3.45
N LEU A 5 -16.52 -19.12 -3.43
CA LEU A 5 -15.89 -19.73 -2.25
C LEU A 5 -14.47 -19.17 -2.10
N PRO A 6 -14.03 -18.81 -0.88
CA PRO A 6 -12.66 -18.38 -0.66
C PRO A 6 -11.70 -19.53 -0.99
N GLN A 7 -10.66 -19.24 -1.76
CA GLN A 7 -9.56 -20.17 -1.99
C GLN A 7 -8.40 -19.82 -1.05
N VAL A 8 -7.79 -20.84 -0.45
CA VAL A 8 -6.66 -20.69 0.47
C VAL A 8 -5.45 -21.36 -0.17
N ILE A 9 -4.44 -20.54 -0.49
CA ILE A 9 -3.18 -20.99 -1.08
C ILE A 9 -2.13 -21.02 0.04
N ARG A 10 -1.47 -22.16 0.22
CA ARG A 10 -0.39 -22.30 1.22
C ARG A 10 0.95 -22.07 0.55
N ALA A 11 1.71 -21.09 1.04
CA ALA A 11 3.08 -20.85 0.60
C ALA A 11 4.06 -21.82 1.27
N GLU A 12 5.18 -22.09 0.61
CA GLU A 12 6.22 -23.02 1.11
C GLU A 12 7.01 -22.46 2.29
N LYS A 13 7.18 -21.12 2.35
CA LYS A 13 7.91 -20.42 3.40
C LYS A 13 7.12 -19.22 3.92
N ASN A 14 7.38 -18.84 5.17
CA ASN A 14 6.89 -17.59 5.72
C ASN A 14 7.67 -16.42 5.10
N SER A 15 7.00 -15.61 4.28
CA SER A 15 7.60 -14.48 3.56
C SER A 15 6.52 -13.46 3.20
N LEU A 16 6.81 -12.18 3.38
CA LEU A 16 5.90 -11.12 2.97
C LEU A 16 5.80 -10.98 1.44
N ASN A 17 6.81 -11.45 0.70
CA ASN A 17 6.79 -11.46 -0.76
C ASN A 17 5.67 -12.35 -1.34
N ASN A 18 5.19 -13.34 -0.58
CA ASN A 18 4.19 -14.30 -1.05
C ASN A 18 2.88 -13.64 -1.50
N ARG A 19 2.50 -12.49 -0.91
CA ARG A 19 1.26 -11.79 -1.26
C ARG A 19 1.27 -11.18 -2.67
N PHE A 20 2.45 -11.08 -3.29
CA PHE A 20 2.64 -10.53 -4.63
C PHE A 20 2.96 -11.58 -5.70
N LEU A 21 2.96 -12.87 -5.34
CA LEU A 21 3.15 -13.92 -6.34
C LEU A 21 2.01 -13.90 -7.38
N PRO A 22 2.30 -14.18 -8.66
CA PRO A 22 1.31 -14.17 -9.72
C PRO A 22 0.47 -15.47 -9.71
N TYR A 23 -0.36 -15.62 -8.67
CA TYR A 23 -1.25 -16.77 -8.52
C TYR A 23 -2.22 -16.88 -9.69
N SER A 24 -2.36 -18.09 -10.25
CA SER A 24 -3.27 -18.39 -11.36
C SER A 24 -4.75 -18.16 -11.03
N GLU A 25 -5.08 -18.15 -9.74
CA GLU A 25 -6.40 -17.94 -9.16
C GLU A 25 -6.84 -16.47 -9.26
N ILE A 26 -5.92 -15.54 -9.53
CA ILE A 26 -6.19 -14.11 -9.68
C ILE A 26 -6.43 -13.77 -11.15
N ASP A 27 -7.69 -13.91 -11.57
CA ASP A 27 -8.10 -13.60 -12.95
C ASP A 27 -8.31 -12.10 -13.19
N THR A 28 -8.60 -11.32 -12.14
CA THR A 28 -8.95 -9.89 -12.23
C THR A 28 -7.73 -9.00 -12.45
N GLU A 29 -7.93 -7.88 -13.16
CA GLU A 29 -6.87 -6.88 -13.32
C GLU A 29 -6.56 -6.14 -12.01
N ALA A 30 -7.59 -5.82 -11.23
CA ALA A 30 -7.46 -5.20 -9.92
C ALA A 30 -7.18 -6.26 -8.86
N VAL A 31 -6.19 -6.01 -8.02
CA VAL A 31 -5.92 -6.79 -6.80
C VAL A 31 -6.14 -5.86 -5.62
N LEU A 32 -7.07 -6.23 -4.74
CA LEU A 32 -7.18 -5.63 -3.41
C LEU A 32 -6.33 -6.44 -2.45
N SER A 33 -5.24 -5.84 -1.96
CA SER A 33 -4.40 -6.42 -0.93
C SER A 33 -4.78 -5.82 0.43
N VAL A 34 -5.01 -6.71 1.41
CA VAL A 34 -5.46 -6.34 2.76
C VAL A 34 -4.68 -7.17 3.77
N ASP A 35 -4.19 -6.55 4.83
CA ASP A 35 -3.61 -7.25 5.98
C ASP A 35 -4.73 -7.92 6.80
N ASP A 36 -4.43 -9.03 7.45
CA ASP A 36 -5.40 -9.82 8.22
C ASP A 36 -5.91 -9.10 9.48
N ASP A 37 -5.24 -8.02 9.88
CA ASP A 37 -5.60 -7.14 10.97
C ASP A 37 -6.26 -5.81 10.51
N ALA A 38 -6.40 -5.61 9.19
CA ALA A 38 -6.95 -4.39 8.60
C ALA A 38 -8.47 -4.50 8.37
N HIS A 39 -9.25 -3.66 9.05
CA HIS A 39 -10.70 -3.64 8.93
C HIS A 39 -11.22 -2.59 7.94
N LEU A 40 -11.50 -3.02 6.71
CA LEU A 40 -12.13 -2.22 5.65
C LEU A 40 -13.64 -2.43 5.59
N ARG A 41 -14.41 -1.34 5.55
CA ARG A 41 -15.86 -1.43 5.34
C ARG A 41 -16.19 -1.68 3.87
N HIS A 42 -17.35 -2.26 3.61
CA HIS A 42 -17.84 -2.50 2.24
C HIS A 42 -17.90 -1.22 1.40
N ASP A 43 -18.37 -0.12 1.99
CA ASP A 43 -18.45 1.17 1.31
C ASP A 43 -17.06 1.72 0.94
N GLU A 44 -16.05 1.48 1.79
CA GLU A 44 -14.65 1.84 1.54
C GLU A 44 -14.03 1.04 0.40
N ILE A 45 -14.28 -0.26 0.36
CA ILE A 45 -13.82 -1.15 -0.72
C ILE A 45 -14.42 -0.71 -2.06
N VAL A 46 -15.73 -0.45 -2.10
CA VAL A 46 -16.42 0.01 -3.32
C VAL A 46 -15.88 1.36 -3.78
N PHE A 47 -15.65 2.29 -2.85
CA PHE A 47 -15.08 3.60 -3.17
C PHE A 47 -13.65 3.48 -3.70
N GLY A 48 -12.77 2.78 -2.98
CA GLY A 48 -11.37 2.57 -3.38
C GLY A 48 -11.25 1.89 -4.74
N PHE A 49 -12.09 0.89 -5.02
CA PHE A 49 -12.12 0.24 -6.33
C PHE A 49 -12.54 1.19 -7.45
N ARG A 50 -13.53 2.08 -7.22
CA ARG A 50 -13.93 3.09 -8.20
C ARG A 50 -12.79 4.05 -8.51
N VAL A 51 -12.08 4.53 -7.49
CA VAL A 51 -10.91 5.39 -7.69
C VAL A 51 -9.81 4.65 -8.45
N TRP A 52 -9.55 3.38 -8.11
CA TRP A 52 -8.57 2.57 -8.83
C TRP A 52 -8.93 2.37 -10.31
N ARG A 53 -10.22 2.24 -10.65
CA ARG A 53 -10.66 2.13 -12.05
C ARG A 53 -10.33 3.35 -12.89
N ASP A 54 -10.27 4.53 -12.28
CA ASP A 54 -9.87 5.77 -12.95
C ASP A 54 -8.34 5.95 -12.95
N GLU A 55 -7.63 5.22 -12.06
CA GLU A 55 -6.20 5.35 -11.77
C GLU A 55 -5.45 4.01 -11.84
N ARG A 56 -5.76 3.22 -12.87
CA ARG A 56 -5.40 1.79 -12.98
C ARG A 56 -3.90 1.50 -12.94
N ASP A 57 -3.08 2.46 -13.35
CA ASP A 57 -1.63 2.32 -13.37
C ASP A 57 -0.98 2.67 -12.02
N ARG A 58 -1.74 3.11 -11.00
CA ARG A 58 -1.20 3.55 -9.72
C ARG A 58 -1.58 2.61 -8.58
N VAL A 59 -0.83 2.68 -7.48
CA VAL A 59 -1.27 2.13 -6.19
C VAL A 59 -2.31 3.09 -5.61
N VAL A 60 -3.52 2.57 -5.34
CA VAL A 60 -4.64 3.35 -4.80
C VAL A 60 -5.07 2.74 -3.48
N GLY A 61 -5.00 3.48 -2.37
CA GLY A 61 -5.26 2.87 -1.06
C GLY A 61 -5.32 3.85 0.09
N PHE A 62 -5.41 3.31 1.31
CA PHE A 62 -5.82 4.09 2.47
C PHE A 62 -4.61 4.62 3.26
N PRO A 63 -3.69 3.81 3.80
CA PRO A 63 -2.62 4.31 4.67
C PRO A 63 -1.55 5.04 3.84
N GLY A 64 -1.48 6.36 3.97
CA GLY A 64 -0.44 7.18 3.33
C GLY A 64 0.82 7.24 4.19
N ARG A 65 1.99 7.15 3.56
CA ARG A 65 3.32 7.30 4.18
C ARG A 65 4.21 8.12 3.27
N TYR A 66 5.32 8.62 3.79
CA TYR A 66 6.26 9.40 2.99
C TYR A 66 7.71 9.06 3.31
N HIS A 67 8.58 9.44 2.38
CA HIS A 67 10.02 9.46 2.58
C HIS A 67 10.49 10.91 2.70
N ALA A 68 11.52 11.16 3.51
CA ALA A 68 12.12 12.48 3.66
C ALA A 68 13.64 12.35 3.72
N TRP A 69 14.36 13.27 3.09
CA TRP A 69 15.83 13.32 3.21
C TRP A 69 16.18 13.95 4.55
N ASP A 70 16.99 13.26 5.35
CA ASP A 70 17.52 13.82 6.58
C ASP A 70 18.99 14.20 6.40
N LEU A 71 19.29 15.48 6.64
CA LEU A 71 20.64 16.04 6.45
C LEU A 71 21.64 15.55 7.50
N ASN A 72 21.18 15.21 8.71
CA ASN A 72 22.05 14.77 9.79
C ASN A 72 22.45 13.30 9.62
N TYR A 73 21.49 12.49 9.17
CA TYR A 73 21.68 11.08 8.84
C TYR A 73 22.36 10.88 7.49
N GLY A 74 22.18 11.82 6.55
CA GLY A 74 22.72 11.74 5.19
C GLY A 74 22.02 10.69 4.33
N GLY A 75 20.73 10.48 4.54
CA GLY A 75 19.96 9.43 3.87
C GLY A 75 18.45 9.65 3.91
N TRP A 76 17.72 8.78 3.22
CA TRP A 76 16.26 8.80 3.21
C TRP A 76 15.68 8.13 4.46
N LEU A 77 14.73 8.79 5.12
CA LEU A 77 13.97 8.24 6.25
C LEU A 77 12.55 7.92 5.81
N TYR A 78 12.03 6.79 6.30
CA TYR A 78 10.61 6.45 6.24
C TYR A 78 9.85 7.20 7.33
N ASN A 79 8.67 7.72 7.02
CA ASN A 79 7.87 8.45 8.00
C ASN A 79 6.38 8.08 7.94
N SER A 80 5.80 7.84 9.12
CA SER A 80 4.39 7.49 9.31
C SER A 80 3.54 8.57 9.97
N ASN A 81 4.10 9.74 10.25
CA ASN A 81 3.36 10.85 10.82
C ASN A 81 2.34 11.40 9.83
N TYR A 82 1.33 12.09 10.37
CA TYR A 82 0.39 12.85 9.57
C TYR A 82 1.13 14.01 8.88
N SER A 83 1.12 14.01 7.56
CA SER A 83 1.74 15.04 6.72
C SER A 83 0.75 15.53 5.67
N CYS A 84 1.02 16.71 5.10
CA CYS A 84 0.32 17.21 3.93
C CYS A 84 0.72 16.43 2.65
N GLU A 85 1.87 15.76 2.68
CA GLU A 85 2.42 15.00 1.57
C GLU A 85 2.52 13.52 1.90
N LEU A 86 2.35 12.70 0.87
CA LEU A 86 2.67 11.28 0.88
C LEU A 86 3.49 10.92 -0.36
N SER A 87 4.27 9.86 -0.28
CA SER A 87 4.94 9.27 -1.44
C SER A 87 4.68 7.78 -1.60
N MET A 88 3.99 7.20 -0.62
CA MET A 88 3.72 5.77 -0.53
C MET A 88 2.30 5.55 -0.03
N VAL A 89 1.66 4.50 -0.53
CA VAL A 89 0.43 3.94 0.02
C VAL A 89 0.73 2.50 0.39
N LEU A 90 0.48 2.12 1.65
CA LEU A 90 0.81 0.77 2.12
C LEU A 90 -0.14 -0.27 1.52
N THR A 91 0.43 -1.37 1.03
CA THR A 91 -0.30 -2.46 0.36
C THR A 91 -1.15 -3.31 1.30
N GLY A 92 -1.07 -3.06 2.61
CA GLY A 92 -1.96 -3.66 3.62
C GLY A 92 -3.40 -3.19 3.57
N ALA A 93 -3.71 -2.18 2.76
CA ALA A 93 -5.05 -1.84 2.35
C ALA A 93 -4.95 -0.98 1.09
N ALA A 94 -4.74 -1.62 -0.06
CA ALA A 94 -4.62 -0.93 -1.34
C ALA A 94 -5.02 -1.80 -2.52
N PHE A 95 -5.48 -1.13 -3.56
CA PHE A 95 -5.67 -1.65 -4.90
C PHE A 95 -4.42 -1.38 -5.75
N PHE A 96 -4.02 -2.39 -6.53
CA PHE A 96 -3.01 -2.24 -7.58
C PHE A 96 -3.33 -3.18 -8.75
N HIS A 97 -2.68 -2.94 -9.89
CA HIS A 97 -2.85 -3.79 -11.07
C HIS A 97 -2.07 -5.11 -10.93
N LYS A 98 -2.67 -6.27 -11.27
CA LYS A 98 -2.01 -7.59 -11.20
C LYS A 98 -0.68 -7.68 -11.96
N TYR A 99 -0.52 -6.82 -12.96
CA TYR A 99 0.75 -6.63 -13.68
C TYR A 99 1.92 -6.35 -12.72
N TYR A 100 1.71 -5.51 -11.71
CA TYR A 100 2.76 -5.17 -10.75
C TYR A 100 3.14 -6.33 -9.84
N ALA A 101 2.22 -7.23 -9.50
CA ALA A 101 2.56 -8.49 -8.83
C ALA A 101 3.50 -9.34 -9.70
N SER A 102 3.17 -9.52 -11.00
CA SER A 102 4.04 -10.27 -11.91
C SER A 102 5.43 -9.65 -12.06
N ILE A 103 5.53 -8.32 -12.22
CA ILE A 103 6.82 -7.64 -12.36
C ILE A 103 7.60 -7.66 -11.04
N TYR A 104 6.93 -7.53 -9.91
CA TYR A 104 7.53 -7.68 -8.58
C TYR A 104 8.18 -9.05 -8.43
N SER A 105 7.48 -10.13 -8.78
CA SER A 105 8.01 -11.49 -8.61
C SER A 105 9.09 -11.87 -9.63
N HIS A 106 8.95 -11.45 -10.89
CA HIS A 106 9.79 -11.97 -11.97
C HIS A 106 10.87 -11.01 -12.48
N VAL A 107 10.69 -9.70 -12.32
CA VAL A 107 11.55 -8.68 -12.95
C VAL A 107 12.29 -7.84 -11.92
N MET A 108 11.66 -7.52 -10.78
CA MET A 108 12.31 -6.77 -9.72
C MET A 108 13.61 -7.49 -9.30
N PRO A 109 14.73 -6.75 -9.14
CA PRO A 109 16.00 -7.32 -8.72
C PRO A 109 15.83 -8.22 -7.50
N GLN A 110 16.34 -9.46 -7.59
CA GLN A 110 16.22 -10.46 -6.53
C GLN A 110 16.71 -9.91 -5.19
N ALA A 111 17.78 -9.10 -5.19
CA ALA A 111 18.33 -8.45 -4.00
C ALA A 111 17.29 -7.62 -3.20
N ILE A 112 16.31 -7.01 -3.87
CA ILE A 112 15.23 -6.27 -3.19
C ILE A 112 14.30 -7.24 -2.46
N ARG A 113 13.88 -8.32 -3.13
CA ARG A 113 13.03 -9.36 -2.52
C ARG A 113 13.75 -10.11 -1.40
N ASP A 114 15.05 -10.33 -1.54
CA ASP A 114 15.90 -10.93 -0.50
C ASP A 114 15.98 -10.02 0.73
N LYS A 115 16.12 -8.70 0.53
CA LYS A 115 16.11 -7.73 1.64
C LYS A 115 14.76 -7.67 2.36
N VAL A 116 13.67 -7.80 1.62
CA VAL A 116 12.32 -7.93 2.20
C VAL A 116 12.19 -9.18 3.06
N ASP A 117 12.73 -10.32 2.59
CA ASP A 117 12.76 -11.56 3.37
C ASP A 117 13.69 -11.47 4.59
N GLU A 118 14.84 -10.81 4.46
CA GLU A 118 15.82 -10.63 5.54
C GLU A 118 15.24 -9.86 6.73
N TYR A 119 14.50 -8.78 6.48
CA TYR A 119 13.87 -7.98 7.53
C TYR A 119 12.44 -8.42 7.86
N MET A 120 11.85 -9.32 7.06
CA MET A 120 10.41 -9.60 7.13
C MET A 120 9.58 -8.30 7.16
N ASN A 121 9.94 -7.35 6.28
CA ASN A 121 9.43 -5.98 6.26
C ASN A 121 9.58 -5.37 4.85
N CYS A 122 9.04 -4.17 4.63
CA CYS A 122 9.29 -3.32 3.45
C CYS A 122 8.77 -3.83 2.10
N GLU A 123 7.94 -4.88 2.04
CA GLU A 123 7.36 -5.37 0.80
C GLU A 123 6.46 -4.30 0.14
N ASP A 124 5.76 -3.54 0.98
CA ASP A 124 4.95 -2.39 0.60
C ASP A 124 5.78 -1.24 0.00
N ILE A 125 6.93 -0.92 0.59
CA ILE A 125 7.89 0.08 0.09
C ILE A 125 8.44 -0.39 -1.26
N ALA A 126 8.82 -1.66 -1.38
CA ALA A 126 9.32 -2.24 -2.62
C ALA A 126 8.28 -2.14 -3.75
N MET A 127 7.00 -2.41 -3.45
CA MET A 127 5.90 -2.22 -4.41
C MET A 127 5.74 -0.75 -4.83
N ASN A 128 5.78 0.19 -3.89
CA ASN A 128 5.70 1.63 -4.23
C ASN A 128 6.90 2.10 -5.07
N PHE A 129 8.11 1.61 -4.78
CA PHE A 129 9.30 1.84 -5.60
C PHE A 129 9.09 1.34 -7.03
N LEU A 130 8.61 0.11 -7.18
CA LEU A 130 8.37 -0.50 -8.48
C LEU A 130 7.36 0.28 -9.32
N VAL A 131 6.19 0.57 -8.76
CA VAL A 131 5.12 1.27 -9.48
C VAL A 131 5.55 2.68 -9.85
N SER A 132 6.22 3.40 -8.94
CA SER A 132 6.72 4.75 -9.22
C SER A 132 7.84 4.75 -10.27
N HIS A 133 8.72 3.73 -10.26
CA HIS A 133 9.76 3.54 -11.26
C HIS A 133 9.18 3.37 -12.67
N ILE A 134 8.16 2.52 -12.80
CA ILE A 134 7.53 2.18 -14.09
C ILE A 134 6.69 3.35 -14.61
N THR A 135 5.85 3.94 -13.75
CA THR A 135 4.84 4.92 -14.21
C THR A 135 5.30 6.36 -14.16
N ARG A 136 6.32 6.66 -13.33
CA ARG A 136 6.72 8.04 -12.98
C ARG A 136 5.57 8.85 -12.39
N LYS A 137 4.66 8.18 -11.67
CA LYS A 137 3.54 8.81 -10.96
C LYS A 137 3.58 8.45 -9.47
N PRO A 138 3.14 9.37 -8.59
CA PRO A 138 2.95 9.06 -7.18
C PRO A 138 1.69 8.20 -6.98
N PRO A 139 1.55 7.53 -5.82
CA PRO A 139 0.34 6.78 -5.48
C PRO A 139 -0.87 7.70 -5.26
N VAL A 140 -2.06 7.12 -5.15
CA VAL A 140 -3.30 7.85 -4.85
C VAL A 140 -3.83 7.46 -3.48
N LYS A 141 -3.88 8.43 -2.57
CA LYS A 141 -4.53 8.23 -1.27
C LYS A 141 -6.03 8.39 -1.39
N VAL A 142 -6.77 7.44 -0.81
CA VAL A 142 -8.21 7.56 -0.60
C VAL A 142 -8.52 7.76 0.87
N THR A 143 -9.56 8.56 1.14
CA THR A 143 -10.15 8.77 2.47
C THR A 143 -9.19 9.33 3.53
N SER A 144 -9.75 9.73 4.68
CA SER A 144 -8.96 10.22 5.82
C SER A 144 -8.27 9.14 6.66
N ARG A 145 -8.39 7.84 6.32
CA ARG A 145 -7.75 6.77 7.11
C ARG A 145 -6.25 6.77 6.90
N TRP A 146 -5.47 6.99 7.96
CA TRP A 146 -3.99 6.96 7.88
C TRP A 146 -3.39 5.66 8.39
N THR A 147 -4.08 4.95 9.28
CA THR A 147 -3.64 3.68 9.86
C THR A 147 -4.86 2.85 10.20
N PHE A 148 -4.75 1.53 10.03
CA PHE A 148 -5.71 0.57 10.58
C PHE A 148 -5.19 0.13 11.94
N ARG A 149 -6.00 0.28 12.99
CA ARG A 149 -5.66 -0.24 14.31
C ARG A 149 -6.44 -1.53 14.50
N CYS A 150 -5.77 -2.58 14.96
CA CYS A 150 -6.39 -3.80 15.43
C CYS A 150 -6.42 -3.81 16.97
N PRO A 151 -7.56 -3.49 17.62
CA PRO A 151 -7.63 -3.40 19.08
C PRO A 151 -7.46 -4.75 19.81
N GLY A 152 -7.54 -5.88 19.09
CA GLY A 152 -7.48 -7.22 19.65
C GLY A 152 -6.31 -8.07 19.15
N CYS A 153 -5.38 -7.48 18.40
CA CYS A 153 -4.20 -8.21 17.92
C CYS A 153 -3.13 -8.22 19.03
N PRO A 154 -2.63 -9.39 19.45
CA PRO A 154 -1.75 -9.52 20.61
C PRO A 154 -0.33 -8.99 20.36
N VAL A 155 0.14 -9.02 19.11
CA VAL A 155 1.45 -8.50 18.67
C VAL A 155 1.30 -8.06 17.21
N SER A 156 1.82 -6.88 16.84
CA SER A 156 1.94 -6.45 15.44
C SER A 156 3.40 -6.31 15.02
N LEU A 157 3.72 -6.53 13.73
CA LEU A 157 5.08 -6.35 13.20
C LEU A 157 5.59 -4.91 13.37
N SER A 158 4.68 -3.93 13.49
CA SER A 158 5.01 -2.52 13.70
C SER A 158 5.34 -2.14 15.14
N GLU A 159 5.12 -3.04 16.11
CA GLU A 159 5.45 -2.82 17.52
C GLU A 159 6.91 -3.12 17.86
N ASP A 160 7.66 -3.74 16.93
CA ASP A 160 9.09 -3.95 17.09
C ASP A 160 9.86 -2.61 17.01
N ASP A 161 10.74 -2.35 17.98
CA ASP A 161 11.55 -1.13 18.05
C ASP A 161 12.43 -0.93 16.79
N SER A 162 12.80 -2.02 16.12
CA SER A 162 13.61 -1.99 14.90
C SER A 162 12.81 -1.61 13.65
N HIS A 163 11.48 -1.73 13.67
CA HIS A 163 10.61 -1.65 12.49
C HIS A 163 10.83 -0.40 11.63
N PHE A 164 10.94 0.77 12.27
CA PHE A 164 11.15 2.03 11.57
C PHE A 164 12.56 2.15 11.01
N THR A 165 13.56 1.70 11.77
CA THR A 165 14.98 1.70 11.38
C THR A 165 15.24 0.79 10.18
N GLU A 166 14.60 -0.38 10.15
CA GLU A 166 14.62 -1.29 9.00
C GLU A 166 13.98 -0.64 7.77
N ARG A 167 12.83 0.02 7.92
CA ARG A 167 12.20 0.73 6.80
C ARG A 167 13.06 1.88 6.26
N HIS A 168 13.81 2.59 7.11
CA HIS A 168 14.81 3.56 6.64
C HIS A 168 15.88 2.86 5.81
N SER A 169 16.41 1.75 6.33
CA SER A 169 17.43 0.94 5.65
C SER A 169 16.95 0.41 4.30
N CYS A 170 15.70 -0.06 4.21
CA CYS A 170 15.08 -0.50 2.96
C CYS A 170 15.03 0.59 1.90
N ILE A 171 14.58 1.80 2.24
CA ILE A 171 14.49 2.90 1.26
C ILE A 171 15.88 3.23 0.70
N ASN A 172 16.89 3.31 1.57
CA ASN A 172 18.26 3.60 1.13
C ASN A 172 18.85 2.46 0.29
N PHE A 173 18.66 1.21 0.70
CA PHE A 173 19.12 0.04 -0.05
C PHE A 173 18.44 -0.05 -1.42
N PHE A 174 17.11 0.09 -1.49
CA PHE A 174 16.38 0.08 -2.76
C PHE A 174 16.83 1.23 -3.66
N THR A 175 17.06 2.42 -3.09
CA THR A 175 17.61 3.58 -3.84
C THR A 175 18.96 3.24 -4.48
N GLN A 176 19.84 2.53 -3.77
CA GLN A 176 21.12 2.08 -4.32
C GLN A 176 20.93 1.06 -5.44
N VAL A 177 20.06 0.07 -5.26
CA VAL A 177 19.79 -0.97 -6.28
C VAL A 177 19.17 -0.39 -7.55
N TYR A 178 18.24 0.56 -7.43
CA TYR A 178 17.65 1.26 -8.58
C TYR A 178 18.59 2.32 -9.18
N GLY A 179 19.63 2.75 -8.46
CA GLY A 179 20.53 3.84 -8.85
C GLY A 179 19.99 5.26 -8.62
N TYR A 180 18.74 5.37 -8.13
CA TYR A 180 18.08 6.62 -7.75
C TYR A 180 16.82 6.30 -6.92
N ASN A 181 16.22 7.31 -6.27
CA ASN A 181 14.96 7.14 -5.54
C ASN A 181 13.77 7.43 -6.49
N PRO A 182 12.94 6.44 -6.84
CA PRO A 182 11.80 6.63 -7.73
C PRO A 182 10.54 7.17 -7.06
N LEU A 183 10.48 7.24 -5.73
CA LEU A 183 9.30 7.70 -5.02
C LEU A 183 9.02 9.18 -5.32
N LEU A 184 7.75 9.50 -5.54
CA LEU A 184 7.30 10.86 -5.84
C LEU A 184 6.32 11.33 -4.77
N ASN A 185 6.53 12.53 -4.23
CA ASN A 185 5.60 13.14 -3.30
C ASN A 185 4.32 13.60 -4.02
N THR A 186 3.20 13.54 -3.30
CA THR A 186 1.90 14.05 -3.72
C THR A 186 1.13 14.57 -2.52
N GLN A 187 0.32 15.60 -2.76
CA GLN A 187 -0.68 16.11 -1.80
C GLN A 187 -2.10 15.67 -2.21
N TYR A 188 -2.21 14.80 -3.21
CA TYR A 188 -3.47 14.39 -3.79
C TYR A 188 -4.17 13.31 -2.95
N ARG A 189 -5.38 13.63 -2.49
CA ARG A 189 -6.30 12.69 -1.84
C ARG A 189 -7.67 12.75 -2.51
N VAL A 190 -8.25 11.58 -2.74
CA VAL A 190 -9.62 11.46 -3.26
C VAL A 190 -10.58 11.12 -2.12
N ASP A 191 -11.63 11.95 -2.01
CA ASP A 191 -12.75 11.73 -1.11
C ASP A 191 -14.06 11.68 -1.92
N SER A 192 -15.12 11.15 -1.31
CA SER A 192 -16.46 11.20 -1.90
C SER A 192 -16.91 12.66 -2.12
N VAL A 193 -17.70 12.94 -3.15
CA VAL A 193 -18.19 14.30 -3.48
C VAL A 193 -18.88 14.99 -2.30
N LEU A 194 -19.57 14.22 -1.45
CA LEU A 194 -20.28 14.73 -0.28
C LEU A 194 -19.51 14.52 1.03
N PHE A 195 -18.20 14.28 0.96
CA PHE A 195 -17.36 14.12 2.15
C PHE A 195 -17.40 15.36 3.02
N LYS A 196 -17.63 15.17 4.32
CA LYS A 196 -17.85 16.24 5.32
C LYS A 196 -18.95 17.27 4.99
N THR A 197 -19.70 17.10 3.91
CA THR A 197 -20.89 17.90 3.60
C THR A 197 -22.04 17.51 4.53
N ARG A 198 -22.66 18.50 5.18
CA ARG A 198 -23.92 18.29 5.92
C ARG A 198 -25.07 18.22 4.93
N LEU A 199 -25.90 17.19 5.02
CA LEU A 199 -27.10 17.05 4.19
C LEU A 199 -28.35 17.24 5.04
N PRO A 200 -29.46 17.71 4.45
CA PRO A 200 -30.79 17.66 5.07
C PRO A 200 -31.19 16.24 5.49
N HIS A 201 -32.09 16.12 6.47
CA HIS A 201 -32.49 14.84 7.05
C HIS A 201 -33.18 13.88 6.06
N ASP A 202 -33.71 14.38 4.93
CA ASP A 202 -34.37 13.59 3.89
C ASP A 202 -33.41 13.05 2.81
N LYS A 203 -32.10 13.38 2.89
CA LYS A 203 -31.09 12.96 1.91
C LYS A 203 -30.09 11.97 2.52
N GLN A 204 -29.52 11.11 1.68
CA GLN A 204 -28.48 10.16 2.07
C GLN A 204 -27.27 10.26 1.16
N LYS A 205 -26.07 10.10 1.73
CA LYS A 205 -24.82 9.98 0.97
C LYS A 205 -24.69 8.56 0.42
N CYS A 206 -24.12 8.42 -0.77
CA CYS A 206 -23.72 7.12 -1.31
C CYS A 206 -22.69 6.41 -0.42
N PHE A 207 -21.81 7.18 0.22
CA PHE A 207 -20.83 6.73 1.20
C PHE A 207 -21.05 7.51 2.50
N LYS A 208 -21.59 6.85 3.54
CA LYS A 208 -21.99 7.53 4.79
C LYS A 208 -20.79 7.95 5.66
N PHE A 209 -19.70 7.18 5.61
CA PHE A 209 -18.58 7.28 6.54
C PHE A 209 -17.22 7.48 5.83
N ILE A 210 -17.24 7.97 4.58
CA ILE A 210 -16.07 8.22 3.74
C ILE A 210 -16.00 9.67 3.35
#